data_AF-A0A529L0M7-F1
#
_entry.id   AF-A0A529L0M7-F1
#
_cell.length_a   1.000
_cell.length_b   1.000
_cell.length_c   1.000
_cell.angle_alpha   90.00
_cell.angle_beta   90.00
_cell.angle_gamma   90.00
#
_symmetry.space_group_name_H-M   'P 1'
#
loop_
_entity.id
_entity.type
_entity.pdbx_description
1 polymer ?
#
loop_
_entity_poly.entity_id
_entity_poly.type
_entity_poly.pdbx_seq_one_letter_code
_entity_poly.pdbx_strand_id
1 'polypeptide(L)' 'TDAHADKGVKVVGTFPEDSHPPIIYPIAQTADSKDKDTAAFLKCVESAKAAALFKEQGFTVLAASN' A
#
# COMPACT_ATOMS: atom_id res chain seq x y z
N THR A 1 -8.57 0.52 5.12
CA THR A 1 -8.58 -0.79 4.46
C THR A 1 -9.30 -0.65 3.13
N ASP A 2 -9.09 -1.57 2.18
CA ASP A 2 -9.81 -1.56 0.89
C ASP A 2 -11.34 -1.51 1.07
N ALA A 3 -11.85 -2.19 2.10
CA ALA A 3 -13.26 -2.11 2.52
C ALA A 3 -13.74 -0.72 3.00
N HIS A 4 -12.84 0.22 3.32
CA HIS A 4 -13.17 1.62 3.61
C HIS A 4 -13.37 2.45 2.33
N ALA A 5 -12.77 2.03 1.22
CA ALA A 5 -12.84 2.75 -0.05
C ALA A 5 -14.17 2.52 -0.78
N ASP A 6 -14.85 1.40 -0.53
CA ASP A 6 -16.14 1.06 -1.12
C ASP A 6 -17.32 1.35 -0.17
N LYS A 7 -18.23 2.25 -0.59
CA LYS A 7 -19.42 2.65 0.18
C LYS A 7 -20.52 1.58 0.20
N GLY A 8 -20.46 0.59 -0.68
CA GLY A 8 -21.45 -0.48 -0.79
C GLY A 8 -21.24 -1.62 0.21
N VAL A 9 -20.14 -1.62 0.96
CA VAL A 9 -19.77 -2.69 1.89
C VAL A 9 -19.68 -2.19 3.32
N LYS A 10 -19.77 -3.12 4.28
CA LYS A 10 -19.54 -2.86 5.70
C LYS A 10 -18.67 -3.94 6.31
N VAL A 11 -17.85 -3.57 7.28
CA VAL A 11 -17.08 -4.52 8.08
C VAL A 11 -18.03 -5.23 9.06
N VAL A 12 -18.15 -6.54 8.96
CA VAL A 12 -18.96 -7.38 9.88
C VAL A 12 -18.11 -8.07 10.95
N GLY A 13 -16.79 -8.01 10.81
CA GLY A 13 -15.80 -8.56 11.73
C GLY A 13 -14.39 -8.38 11.16
N THR A 14 -13.39 -8.45 12.03
CA THR A 14 -11.96 -8.40 11.67
C THR A 14 -11.31 -9.70 12.13
N PHE A 15 -10.53 -10.33 11.26
CA PHE A 15 -9.77 -11.52 11.62
C PHE A 15 -8.62 -11.16 12.59
N PRO A 16 -8.29 -12.03 13.56
CA PRO A 16 -7.10 -11.85 14.39
C PRO A 16 -5.82 -11.77 13.54
N GLU A 17 -4.88 -10.91 13.91
CA GLU A 17 -3.65 -10.69 13.13
C GLU A 17 -2.76 -11.94 13.01
N ASP A 18 -2.82 -12.85 13.99
CA ASP A 18 -2.08 -14.12 14.03
C ASP A 18 -2.79 -15.26 13.29
N SER A 19 -4.02 -15.04 12.84
CA SER A 19 -4.80 -16.05 12.10
C SER A 19 -4.40 -16.16 10.63
N HIS A 20 -3.61 -15.21 10.11
CA HIS A 20 -3.17 -15.19 8.73
C HIS A 20 -1.73 -14.62 8.61
N PRO A 21 -1.02 -14.90 7.51
CA PRO A 21 0.22 -14.20 7.19
C PRO A 21 -0.02 -12.68 7.05
N PRO A 22 0.99 -11.83 7.33
CA PRO A 22 0.85 -10.39 7.15
C PRO A 22 0.41 -10.01 5.74
N ILE A 23 -0.57 -9.12 5.63
CA ILE A 23 -1.06 -8.61 4.36
C ILE A 23 -0.15 -7.48 3.90
N ILE A 24 0.79 -7.77 3.00
CA ILE A 24 1.82 -6.84 2.52
C ILE A 24 1.65 -6.60 1.02
N TYR A 25 1.71 -5.33 0.62
CA TYR A 25 1.65 -4.89 -0.79
C TYR A 25 3.02 -4.38 -1.25
N PRO A 26 3.89 -5.25 -1.77
CA PRO A 26 5.19 -4.83 -2.30
C PRO A 26 5.02 -4.05 -3.60
N ILE A 27 5.87 -3.04 -3.79
CA ILE A 27 5.97 -2.28 -5.03
C ILE A 27 7.41 -2.36 -5.54
N ALA A 28 7.56 -2.53 -6.85
CA ALA A 28 8.86 -2.58 -7.50
C ALA A 28 8.72 -2.20 -8.97
N GLN A 29 9.81 -1.67 -9.55
CA GLN A 29 9.96 -1.58 -11.00
C GLN A 29 10.04 -2.99 -11.60
N THR A 30 9.32 -3.24 -12.69
CA THR A 30 9.43 -4.50 -13.43
C THR A 30 10.77 -4.56 -14.17
N ALA A 31 11.34 -5.77 -14.29
CA ALA A 31 12.67 -5.97 -14.88
C ALA A 31 12.78 -5.47 -16.34
N ASP A 32 11.69 -5.55 -17.10
CA ASP A 32 11.64 -5.14 -18.50
C ASP A 32 11.31 -3.66 -18.70
N SER A 33 11.01 -2.90 -17.63
CA SER A 33 10.65 -1.49 -17.76
C SER A 33 11.85 -0.68 -18.25
N LYS A 34 11.66 -0.02 -19.40
CA LYS A 34 12.61 0.94 -19.99
C LYS A 34 12.14 2.38 -19.86
N ASP A 35 11.02 2.60 -19.16
CA ASP A 35 10.46 3.92 -18.96
C ASP A 35 11.35 4.70 -17.98
N LYS A 36 11.80 5.86 -18.44
CA LYS A 36 12.70 6.77 -17.70
C LYS A 36 12.01 7.34 -16.45
N ASP A 37 10.68 7.39 -16.43
CA ASP A 37 9.92 7.98 -15.34
C ASP A 37 9.63 6.96 -14.22
N THR A 38 9.90 5.66 -14.42
CA THR A 38 9.61 4.61 -13.43
C THR A 38 10.26 4.89 -12.07
N ALA A 39 11.53 5.30 -12.07
CA ALA A 39 12.26 5.60 -10.84
C ALA A 39 11.71 6.84 -10.12
N ALA A 40 11.24 7.84 -10.87
CA ALA A 40 10.62 9.03 -10.31
C ALA A 40 9.26 8.70 -9.70
N PHE A 41 8.48 7.84 -10.36
CA PHE A 41 7.21 7.36 -9.83
C PHE A 41 7.40 6.53 -8.56
N LEU A 42 8.36 5.60 -8.52
CA LEU A 42 8.64 4.79 -7.33
C LEU A 42 8.98 5.68 -6.13
N LYS A 43 9.87 6.67 -6.33
CA LYS A 43 10.18 7.68 -5.30
C LYS A 43 8.97 8.51 -4.87
N CYS A 44 8.06 8.81 -5.79
CA CYS A 44 6.82 9.52 -5.48
C CYS A 44 5.93 8.69 -4.55
N VAL A 45 5.74 7.39 -4.86
CA VAL A 45 4.94 6.46 -4.05
C VAL A 45 5.55 6.24 -2.66
N GLU A 46 6.88 6.25 -2.55
CA GLU A 46 7.62 6.15 -1.28
C GLU A 46 7.66 7.45 -0.46
N SER A 47 7.17 8.57 -1.02
CA SER A 47 7.23 9.86 -0.36
C SER A 47 6.28 9.98 0.84
N ALA A 48 6.60 10.88 1.78
CA ALA A 48 5.74 11.18 2.92
C ALA A 48 4.33 11.64 2.50
N LYS A 49 4.22 12.33 1.35
CA LYS A 49 2.94 12.77 0.79
C LYS A 49 2.08 11.59 0.36
N ALA A 50 2.65 10.63 -0.37
CA ALA A 50 1.95 9.41 -0.76
C ALA A 50 1.60 8.55 0.47
N ALA A 51 2.51 8.45 1.44
CA ALA A 51 2.26 7.74 2.69
C ALA A 51 1.03 8.27 3.46
N ALA A 52 0.79 9.59 3.45
CA ALA A 52 -0.42 10.16 4.04
C ALA A 52 -1.69 9.70 3.32
N LEU A 53 -1.69 9.65 1.98
CA LEU A 53 -2.82 9.17 1.18
C LEU A 53 -3.14 7.69 1.48
N PHE A 54 -2.12 6.83 1.59
CA PHE A 54 -2.33 5.42 1.97
C PHE A 54 -2.93 5.29 3.37
N LYS A 55 -2.48 6.10 4.34
CA LYS A 55 -3.03 6.12 5.70
C LYS A 55 -4.48 6.58 5.74
N GLU A 56 -4.86 7.58 4.94
CA GLU A 56 -6.26 8.02 4.81
C GLU A 56 -7.17 6.90 4.30
N GLN A 57 -6.65 6.05 3.40
CA GLN A 57 -7.34 4.84 2.94
C GLN A 57 -7.21 3.66 3.92
N GLY A 58 -6.67 3.89 5.13
CA GLY A 58 -6.53 2.91 6.21
C GLY A 58 -5.55 1.79 5.93
N PHE A 59 -4.45 2.08 5.23
CA PHE A 59 -3.27 1.23 5.14
C PHE A 59 -2.24 1.63 6.20
N THR A 60 -1.50 0.64 6.69
CA THR A 60 -0.27 0.87 7.45
C THR A 60 0.90 0.90 6.46
N VAL A 61 1.58 2.05 6.37
CA VAL A 61 2.78 2.17 5.54
C VAL A 61 3.95 1.59 6.32
N LEU A 62 4.53 0.53 5.80
CA LEU A 62 5.77 -0.05 6.31
C LEU A 62 6.91 0.90 5.91
N ALA A 63 7.63 1.45 6.89
CA ALA A 63 8.84 2.22 6.57
C ALA A 63 9.79 1.30 5.78
N ALA A 64 10.35 1.80 4.68
CA ALA A 64 11.25 1.03 3.84
C ALA A 64 12.32 0.38 4.74
N SER A 65 12.36 -0.95 4.73
CA SER A 65 13.47 -1.71 5.31
C SER A 65 14.73 -1.24 4.59
N ASN A 66 15.62 -0.58 5.34
CA ASN A 66 16.94 -0.15 4.86
C ASN A 66 17.72 -1.30 4.23
#